data_AF-K0VBX9-F1
#
_entry.id   AF-K0VBX9-F1
#
_cell.length_a   1.000
_cell.length_b   1.000
_cell.length_c   1.000
_cell.angle_alpha   90.00
_cell.angle_beta   90.00
_cell.angle_gamma   90.00
#
_symmetry.space_group_name_H-M   'P 1'
#
loop_
_entity.id
_entity.type
_entity.pdbx_description
1 polymer ?
#
loop_
_entity_poly.entity_id
_entity_poly.type
_entity_poly.pdbx_seq_one_letter_code
_entity_poly.pdbx_strand_id
1 'polypeptide(L)'
;HFRKILETSNGPISVSRAWYWLGRAAEAGGPGKSSEFYAKAANFPGTFYGQLAAEKLGRKTLNVAYPSPSAADRQRLQAREAVQAIARLEAAGHGWRADTLYLALADQLQSPGELAILATQAEQSGNHHLSLQIGKVAYGRGIDVAALAFPVGVIPANANISGSGKALAYAIARQESGLSTP
;
A
#
# COMPACT_ATOMS: atom_id res chain seq x y z
N HIS A 1 10.70 -10.24 19.51
CA HIS A 1 11.05 -9.22 18.51
C HIS A 1 9.87 -8.85 17.60
N PHE A 2 9.42 -9.68 16.63
CA PHE A 2 8.37 -9.28 15.67
C PHE A 2 7.01 -8.88 16.27
N ARG A 3 6.60 -9.46 17.41
CA ARG A 3 5.40 -8.98 18.14
C ARG A 3 5.53 -7.52 18.58
N LYS A 4 6.73 -7.10 18.97
CA LYS A 4 7.02 -5.71 19.38
C LYS A 4 6.85 -4.73 18.21
N ILE A 5 7.15 -5.15 16.97
CA ILE A 5 6.88 -4.33 15.77
C ILE A 5 5.38 -4.11 15.59
N LEU A 6 4.55 -5.11 15.89
CA LEU A 6 3.09 -4.97 15.83
C LEU A 6 2.54 -4.03 16.92
N GLU A 7 3.25 -3.86 18.02
CA GLU A 7 2.88 -2.94 19.10
C GLU A 7 3.29 -1.49 18.79
N THR A 8 4.33 -1.28 17.97
CA THR A 8 4.95 0.05 17.77
C THR A 8 4.78 0.62 16.36
N SER A 9 4.31 -0.15 15.38
CA SER A 9 4.19 0.29 13.99
C SER A 9 2.81 0.02 13.42
N ASN A 10 2.22 1.05 12.81
CA ASN A 10 0.94 0.95 12.10
C ASN A 10 1.08 0.90 10.57
N GLY A 11 2.31 1.06 10.04
CA GLY A 11 2.53 1.07 8.60
C GLY A 11 2.36 -0.32 7.96
N PRO A 12 1.65 -0.45 6.82
CA PRO A 12 1.28 -1.73 6.23
C PRO A 12 2.50 -2.61 5.87
N ILE A 13 3.61 -2.00 5.40
CA ILE A 13 4.85 -2.72 5.08
C ILE A 13 5.45 -3.38 6.34
N SER A 14 5.56 -2.60 7.42
CA SER A 14 6.15 -3.06 8.68
C SER A 14 5.28 -4.11 9.37
N VAL A 15 3.95 -3.89 9.38
CA VAL A 15 2.98 -4.82 9.98
C VAL A 15 2.92 -6.13 9.21
N SER A 16 2.85 -6.07 7.87
CA SER A 16 2.87 -7.25 7.01
C SER A 16 4.15 -8.08 7.19
N ARG A 17 5.30 -7.42 7.24
CA ARG A 17 6.60 -8.06 7.53
C ARG A 17 6.58 -8.79 8.88
N ALA A 18 6.09 -8.13 9.93
CA ALA A 18 6.06 -8.71 11.26
C ALA A 18 5.16 -9.95 11.32
N TRP A 19 3.97 -9.89 10.72
CA TRP A 19 3.09 -11.05 10.61
C TRP A 19 3.70 -12.20 9.82
N TYR A 20 4.35 -11.92 8.69
CA TYR A 20 5.00 -12.95 7.88
C TYR A 20 6.09 -13.69 8.68
N TRP A 21 6.95 -12.95 9.37
CA TRP A 21 8.03 -13.58 10.15
C TRP A 21 7.53 -14.31 11.40
N LEU A 22 6.41 -13.89 12.00
CA LEU A 22 5.74 -14.69 13.02
C LEU A 22 5.21 -16.01 12.44
N GLY A 23 4.69 -16.00 11.21
CA GLY A 23 4.31 -17.22 10.49
C GLY A 23 5.49 -18.16 10.29
N ARG A 24 6.64 -17.64 9.87
CA ARG A 24 7.89 -18.41 9.71
C ARG A 24 8.41 -18.97 11.03
N ALA A 25 8.33 -18.20 12.11
CA ALA A 25 8.71 -18.67 13.43
C ALA A 25 7.79 -19.81 13.92
N ALA A 26 6.49 -19.70 13.69
CA ALA A 26 5.54 -20.76 14.02
C ALA A 26 5.75 -22.04 13.17
N GLU A 27 6.09 -21.92 11.88
CA GLU A 27 6.49 -23.08 11.06
C GLU A 27 7.73 -23.80 11.63
N ALA A 28 8.65 -23.05 12.22
CA ALA A 28 9.88 -23.58 12.83
C ALA A 28 9.69 -24.14 14.25
N GLY A 29 8.44 -24.32 14.71
CA GLY A 29 8.12 -24.85 16.05
C GLY A 29 7.90 -23.76 17.11
N GLY A 30 7.85 -22.49 16.73
CA GLY A 30 7.42 -21.41 17.60
C GLY A 30 5.92 -21.46 17.92
N PRO A 31 5.46 -20.68 18.92
CA PRO A 31 4.07 -20.70 19.36
C PRO A 31 3.11 -20.09 18.33
N GLY A 32 1.90 -20.64 18.27
CA GLY A 32 0.80 -20.20 17.39
C GLY A 32 0.70 -21.01 16.10
N LYS A 33 -0.30 -20.70 15.26
CA LYS A 33 -0.47 -21.34 13.95
C LYS A 33 0.12 -20.47 12.85
N SER A 34 1.04 -21.02 12.07
CA SER A 34 1.69 -20.30 10.97
C SER A 34 0.69 -19.75 9.94
N SER A 35 -0.35 -20.53 9.63
CA SER A 35 -1.42 -20.14 8.70
C SER A 35 -2.19 -18.89 9.13
N GLU A 36 -2.42 -18.70 10.43
CA GLU A 36 -3.11 -17.52 10.96
C GLU A 36 -2.24 -16.25 10.82
N PHE A 37 -0.94 -16.37 11.07
CA PHE A 37 -0.01 -15.26 10.89
C PHE A 37 0.16 -14.89 9.41
N TYR A 38 0.26 -15.89 8.54
CA TYR A 38 0.26 -15.64 7.10
C TYR A 38 -1.05 -15.00 6.62
N ALA A 39 -2.20 -15.40 7.17
CA ALA A 39 -3.47 -14.78 6.80
C ALA A 39 -3.48 -13.29 7.15
N LYS A 40 -2.93 -12.92 8.32
CA LYS A 40 -2.79 -11.51 8.73
C LYS A 40 -1.81 -10.73 7.85
N ALA A 41 -0.69 -11.32 7.44
CA ALA A 41 0.22 -10.69 6.49
C ALA A 41 -0.43 -10.52 5.11
N ALA A 42 -1.17 -11.52 4.64
CA ALA A 42 -1.85 -11.52 3.35
C ALA A 42 -2.99 -10.48 3.26
N ASN A 43 -3.45 -9.92 4.38
CA ASN A 43 -4.36 -8.75 4.40
C ASN A 43 -3.68 -7.47 3.90
N PHE A 44 -2.37 -7.49 3.63
CA PHE A 44 -1.62 -6.39 3.03
C PHE A 44 -1.10 -6.77 1.64
N PRO A 45 -1.99 -7.04 0.65
CA PRO A 45 -1.62 -7.59 -0.66
C PRO A 45 -0.69 -6.69 -1.48
N GLY A 46 -0.67 -5.38 -1.21
CA GLY A 46 0.24 -4.42 -1.84
C GLY A 46 1.68 -4.47 -1.30
N THR A 47 1.97 -5.30 -0.30
CA THR A 47 3.30 -5.44 0.29
C THR A 47 3.98 -6.73 -0.15
N PHE A 48 5.32 -6.71 -0.28
CA PHE A 48 6.10 -7.92 -0.60
C PHE A 48 5.78 -9.10 0.33
N TYR A 49 5.74 -8.85 1.64
CA TYR A 49 5.45 -9.89 2.64
C TYR A 49 4.00 -10.37 2.62
N GLY A 50 3.05 -9.53 2.19
CA GLY A 50 1.67 -9.92 2.01
C GLY A 50 1.50 -10.84 0.81
N GLN A 51 2.22 -10.57 -0.28
CA GLN A 51 2.26 -11.45 -1.45
C GLN A 51 2.92 -12.80 -1.13
N LEU A 52 4.04 -12.79 -0.40
CA LEU A 52 4.71 -14.03 0.01
C LEU A 52 3.86 -14.86 0.97
N ALA A 53 3.10 -14.21 1.86
CA ALA A 53 2.15 -14.87 2.73
C ALA A 53 0.93 -15.42 1.97
N ALA A 54 0.42 -14.69 0.98
CA ALA A 54 -0.66 -15.16 0.11
C ALA A 54 -0.23 -16.41 -0.68
N GLU A 55 0.98 -16.41 -1.25
CA GLU A 55 1.57 -17.55 -1.94
C GLU A 55 1.69 -18.76 -1.01
N LYS A 56 2.17 -18.55 0.23
CA LYS A 56 2.24 -19.59 1.27
C LYS A 56 0.88 -20.21 1.64
N LEU A 57 -0.19 -19.44 1.49
CA LEU A 57 -1.57 -19.88 1.71
C LEU A 57 -2.23 -20.46 0.46
N GLY A 58 -1.53 -20.52 -0.68
CA GLY A 58 -2.09 -20.95 -1.96
C GLY A 58 -3.11 -19.97 -2.56
N ARG A 59 -3.12 -18.70 -2.12
CA ARG A 59 -4.02 -17.66 -2.64
C ARG A 59 -3.43 -17.07 -3.92
N LYS A 60 -3.93 -17.52 -5.07
CA LYS A 60 -3.44 -17.11 -6.41
C LYS A 60 -3.94 -15.76 -6.90
N THR A 61 -4.95 -15.17 -6.26
CA THR A 61 -5.61 -13.95 -6.72
C THR A 61 -5.41 -12.81 -5.74
N LEU A 62 -4.71 -11.77 -6.19
CA LEU A 62 -4.74 -10.46 -5.56
C LEU A 62 -6.11 -9.84 -5.87
N ASN A 63 -7.12 -10.09 -5.04
CA ASN A 63 -8.40 -9.39 -5.18
C ASN A 63 -8.27 -8.00 -4.55
N VAL A 64 -7.62 -7.08 -5.27
CA VAL A 64 -7.54 -5.69 -4.87
C VAL A 64 -8.64 -4.93 -5.61
N ALA A 65 -9.81 -4.82 -4.96
CA ALA A 65 -10.93 -4.11 -5.55
C ALA A 65 -10.60 -2.61 -5.60
N TYR A 66 -10.84 -1.98 -6.76
CA TYR A 66 -10.86 -0.53 -6.83
C TYR A 66 -12.02 0.00 -5.97
N PRO A 67 -11.79 1.03 -5.12
CA PRO A 67 -12.88 1.63 -4.36
C PRO A 67 -13.92 2.20 -5.32
N SER A 68 -15.19 1.87 -5.10
CA SER A 68 -16.31 2.42 -5.87
C SER A 68 -16.87 3.66 -5.16
N PRO A 69 -16.76 4.87 -5.73
CA PRO A 69 -17.20 6.08 -5.05
C PRO A 69 -18.72 6.22 -4.98
N SER A 70 -19.24 6.51 -3.79
CA SER A 70 -20.66 6.82 -3.58
C SER A 70 -21.02 8.24 -4.03
N ALA A 71 -22.31 8.56 -4.14
CA ALA A 71 -22.77 9.94 -4.37
C ALA A 71 -22.34 10.87 -3.22
N ALA A 72 -22.38 10.37 -1.98
CA ALA A 72 -21.95 11.12 -0.81
C ALA A 72 -20.45 11.42 -0.80
N ASP A 73 -19.60 10.52 -1.31
CA ASP A 73 -18.16 10.79 -1.49
C ASP A 73 -17.93 11.94 -2.46
N ARG A 74 -18.63 11.93 -3.61
CA ARG A 74 -18.53 13.01 -4.61
C ARG A 74 -18.94 14.35 -4.00
N GLN A 75 -20.07 14.39 -3.30
CA GLN A 75 -20.56 15.62 -2.68
C GLN A 75 -19.60 16.14 -1.59
N ARG A 76 -19.10 15.27 -0.71
CA ARG A 76 -18.13 15.65 0.33
C ARG A 76 -16.84 16.19 -0.27
N LEU A 77 -16.31 15.52 -1.28
CA LEU A 77 -15.05 15.92 -1.92
C LEU A 77 -15.23 17.29 -2.60
N GLN A 78 -16.28 17.47 -3.40
CA GLN A 78 -16.56 18.72 -4.12
C GLN A 78 -16.79 19.92 -3.20
N ALA A 79 -17.29 19.69 -1.98
CA ALA A 79 -17.49 20.74 -1.00
C ALA A 79 -16.17 21.31 -0.41
N ARG A 80 -15.01 20.68 -0.64
CA ARG A 80 -13.73 21.10 -0.07
C ARG A 80 -13.12 22.25 -0.87
N GLU A 81 -12.66 23.28 -0.16
CA GLU A 81 -11.95 24.42 -0.76
C GLU A 81 -10.71 23.99 -1.56
N ALA A 82 -9.97 22.99 -1.07
CA ALA A 82 -8.82 22.43 -1.77
C ALA A 82 -9.18 21.91 -3.18
N VAL A 83 -10.34 21.28 -3.34
CA VAL A 83 -10.82 20.76 -4.63
C VAL A 83 -11.20 21.90 -5.57
N GLN A 84 -11.82 22.95 -5.04
CA GLN A 84 -12.11 24.17 -5.81
C GLN A 84 -10.84 24.89 -6.25
N ALA A 85 -9.82 24.93 -5.39
CA ALA A 85 -8.51 25.52 -5.69
C ALA A 85 -7.76 24.73 -6.77
N ILE A 86 -7.76 23.39 -6.68
CA ILE A 86 -7.23 22.50 -7.72
C ILE A 86 -7.89 22.81 -9.08
N ALA A 87 -9.23 22.83 -9.12
CA ALA A 87 -9.97 23.08 -10.36
C ALA A 87 -9.64 24.45 -10.97
N ARG A 88 -9.47 25.49 -10.14
CA ARG A 88 -9.07 26.83 -10.60
C ARG A 88 -7.65 26.86 -11.16
N LEU A 89 -6.70 26.16 -10.53
CA LEU A 89 -5.33 26.06 -11.01
C LEU A 89 -5.24 25.28 -12.33
N GLU A 90 -5.96 24.17 -12.44
CA GLU A 90 -6.04 23.38 -13.67
C GLU A 90 -6.65 24.20 -14.81
N ALA A 91 -7.78 24.89 -14.57
CA ALA A 91 -8.42 25.76 -15.56
C ALA A 91 -7.55 26.94 -16.00
N ALA A 92 -6.67 27.43 -15.11
CA ALA A 92 -5.69 28.49 -15.43
C ALA A 92 -4.43 27.97 -16.14
N GLY A 93 -4.35 26.67 -16.47
CA GLY A 93 -3.16 26.08 -17.11
C GLY A 93 -1.97 25.89 -16.15
N HIS A 94 -2.22 25.93 -14.85
CA HIS A 94 -1.21 25.78 -13.80
C HIS A 94 -1.34 24.46 -13.05
N GLY A 95 -1.67 23.37 -13.76
CA GLY A 95 -1.88 22.03 -13.19
C GLY A 95 -0.71 21.54 -12.32
N TRP A 96 0.54 21.83 -12.71
CA TRP A 96 1.73 21.47 -11.91
C TRP A 96 1.75 22.07 -10.50
N ARG A 97 1.07 23.20 -10.27
CA ARG A 97 0.90 23.80 -8.93
C ARG A 97 -0.18 23.10 -8.13
N ALA A 98 -1.14 22.46 -8.81
CA ALA A 98 -2.20 21.70 -8.16
C ALA A 98 -1.69 20.39 -7.56
N ASP A 99 -0.59 19.81 -8.08
CA ASP A 99 0.02 18.55 -7.58
C ASP A 99 0.24 18.55 -6.07
N THR A 100 0.72 19.67 -5.51
CA THR A 100 0.93 19.78 -4.04
C THR A 100 -0.39 19.75 -3.27
N LEU A 101 -1.45 20.36 -3.82
CA LEU A 101 -2.80 20.32 -3.22
C LEU A 101 -3.42 18.92 -3.31
N TYR A 102 -3.21 18.21 -4.42
CA TYR A 102 -3.62 16.81 -4.56
C TYR A 102 -2.99 15.93 -3.47
N LEU A 103 -1.67 16.02 -3.29
CA LEU A 103 -0.97 15.21 -2.29
C LEU A 103 -1.33 15.60 -0.85
N ALA A 104 -1.45 16.90 -0.57
CA ALA A 104 -1.90 17.38 0.74
C ALA A 104 -3.33 16.91 1.05
N LEU A 105 -4.22 16.92 0.06
CA LEU A 105 -5.58 16.45 0.22
C LEU A 105 -5.62 14.93 0.42
N ALA A 106 -4.82 14.16 -0.33
CA ALA A 106 -4.69 12.71 -0.15
C ALA A 106 -4.19 12.32 1.25
N ASP A 107 -3.31 13.13 1.84
CA ASP A 107 -2.81 12.94 3.20
C ASP A 107 -3.87 13.25 4.29
N GLN A 108 -4.97 13.89 3.94
CA GLN A 108 -6.07 14.21 4.87
C GLN A 108 -7.27 13.29 4.70
N LEU A 109 -7.60 12.90 3.47
CA LEU A 109 -8.77 12.07 3.17
C LEU A 109 -8.70 10.71 3.86
N GLN A 110 -9.85 10.23 4.33
CA GLN A 110 -10.01 8.91 4.95
C GLN A 110 -10.90 7.98 4.14
N SER A 111 -11.81 8.54 3.31
CA SER A 111 -12.70 7.73 2.47
C SER A 111 -11.93 7.16 1.27
N PRO A 112 -11.91 5.82 1.09
CA PRO A 112 -11.42 5.21 -0.13
C PRO A 112 -12.13 5.73 -1.40
N GLY A 113 -13.42 6.08 -1.29
CA GLY A 113 -14.20 6.62 -2.40
C GLY A 113 -13.78 8.05 -2.78
N GLU A 114 -13.53 8.93 -1.80
CA GLU A 114 -13.00 10.28 -2.06
C GLU A 114 -11.60 10.21 -2.69
N LEU A 115 -10.75 9.31 -2.19
CA LEU A 115 -9.40 9.08 -2.74
C LEU A 115 -9.42 8.54 -4.17
N ALA A 116 -10.36 7.63 -4.49
CA ALA A 116 -10.53 7.14 -5.84
C ALA A 116 -10.94 8.26 -6.81
N ILE A 117 -11.88 9.13 -6.41
CA ILE A 117 -12.25 10.29 -7.24
C ILE A 117 -11.04 11.21 -7.45
N LEU A 118 -10.29 11.51 -6.38
CA LEU A 118 -9.12 12.38 -6.44
C LEU A 118 -8.02 11.81 -7.35
N ALA A 119 -7.76 10.50 -7.27
CA ALA A 119 -6.80 9.82 -8.14
C ALA A 119 -7.25 9.81 -9.61
N THR A 120 -8.54 9.57 -9.87
CA THR A 120 -9.11 9.65 -11.22
C THR A 120 -9.03 11.06 -11.81
N GLN A 121 -9.24 12.10 -11.01
CA GLN A 121 -9.10 13.49 -11.49
C GLN A 121 -7.65 13.80 -11.91
N ALA A 122 -6.66 13.36 -11.11
CA ALA A 122 -5.25 13.48 -11.45
C ALA A 122 -4.87 12.70 -12.72
N GLU A 123 -5.47 11.53 -12.94
CA GLU A 123 -5.27 10.74 -14.16
C GLU A 123 -5.88 11.43 -15.40
N GLN A 124 -7.09 11.99 -15.27
CA GLN A 124 -7.78 12.72 -16.34
C GLN A 124 -7.06 14.00 -16.76
N SER A 125 -6.30 14.64 -15.86
CA SER A 125 -5.42 15.76 -16.19
C SER A 125 -4.09 15.32 -16.85
N GLY A 126 -3.94 14.02 -17.13
CA GLY A 126 -2.77 13.41 -17.77
C GLY A 126 -1.69 12.97 -16.79
N ASN A 127 -1.84 13.24 -15.48
CA ASN A 127 -0.82 13.00 -14.47
C ASN A 127 -0.99 11.64 -13.78
N HIS A 128 -0.71 10.57 -14.53
CA HIS A 128 -0.78 9.19 -14.06
C HIS A 128 0.17 8.95 -12.87
N HIS A 129 1.33 9.63 -12.85
CA HIS A 129 2.26 9.56 -11.73
C HIS A 129 1.65 10.11 -10.44
N LEU A 130 0.98 11.26 -10.50
CA LEU A 130 0.29 11.85 -9.35
C LEU A 130 -0.85 10.97 -8.85
N SER A 131 -1.63 10.36 -9.75
CA SER A 131 -2.67 9.39 -9.40
C SER A 131 -2.10 8.23 -8.55
N LEU A 132 -0.95 7.67 -8.95
CA LEU A 132 -0.25 6.64 -8.16
C LEU A 132 0.27 7.17 -6.82
N GLN A 133 0.76 8.41 -6.77
CA GLN A 133 1.24 9.01 -5.53
C GLN A 133 0.11 9.22 -4.53
N ILE A 134 -1.08 9.66 -4.97
CA ILE A 134 -2.28 9.78 -4.14
C ILE A 134 -2.60 8.42 -3.48
N GLY A 135 -2.64 7.35 -4.29
CA GLY A 135 -2.85 5.99 -3.79
C GLY A 135 -1.79 5.58 -2.76
N LYS A 136 -0.51 5.84 -3.03
CA LYS A 136 0.60 5.50 -2.12
C LYS A 136 0.55 6.27 -0.80
N VAL A 137 0.23 7.57 -0.83
CA VAL A 137 0.09 8.40 0.38
C VAL A 137 -1.01 7.83 1.27
N ALA A 138 -2.20 7.58 0.70
CA ALA A 138 -3.30 7.02 1.45
C ALA A 138 -3.05 5.58 1.95
N TYR A 139 -2.46 4.73 1.11
CA TYR A 139 -2.09 3.37 1.49
C TYR A 139 -1.06 3.36 2.61
N GLY A 140 -0.05 4.23 2.56
CA GLY A 140 0.97 4.37 3.61
C GLY A 140 0.37 4.71 4.98
N ARG A 141 -0.76 5.41 5.00
CA ARG A 141 -1.55 5.74 6.20
C ARG A 141 -2.48 4.61 6.66
N GLY A 142 -2.51 3.48 5.95
CA GLY A 142 -3.31 2.31 6.28
C GLY A 142 -4.73 2.32 5.70
N ILE A 143 -5.04 3.23 4.77
CA ILE A 143 -6.34 3.25 4.09
C ILE A 143 -6.39 2.12 3.06
N ASP A 144 -7.51 1.41 2.98
CA ASP A 144 -7.71 0.30 2.04
C ASP A 144 -7.95 0.81 0.60
N VAL A 145 -6.86 1.26 -0.02
CA VAL A 145 -6.82 1.77 -1.40
C VAL A 145 -5.64 1.16 -2.18
N ALA A 146 -5.29 -0.09 -1.87
CA ALA A 146 -4.15 -0.75 -2.49
C ALA A 146 -4.23 -0.77 -4.03
N ALA A 147 -5.44 -0.81 -4.61
CA ALA A 147 -5.65 -0.77 -6.06
C ALA A 147 -5.24 0.58 -6.68
N LEU A 148 -5.39 1.68 -5.94
CA LEU A 148 -4.93 3.00 -6.37
C LEU A 148 -3.40 3.13 -6.28
N ALA A 149 -2.79 2.51 -5.27
CA ALA A 149 -1.35 2.58 -5.01
C ALA A 149 -0.52 1.65 -5.93
N PHE A 150 -1.12 0.51 -6.29
CA PHE A 150 -0.47 -0.58 -7.01
C PHE A 150 -1.44 -1.15 -8.08
N PRO A 151 -1.57 -0.51 -9.25
CA PRO A 151 -2.42 -1.03 -10.32
C PRO A 151 -1.97 -2.45 -10.68
N VAL A 152 -2.92 -3.38 -10.68
CA VAL A 152 -2.65 -4.80 -10.98
C VAL A 152 -2.39 -4.94 -12.48
N GLY A 153 -1.22 -5.47 -12.84
CA GLY A 153 -0.76 -5.57 -14.23
C GLY A 153 0.75 -5.37 -14.42
N VAL A 154 1.48 -4.94 -13.39
CA VAL A 154 2.92 -4.61 -13.47
C VAL A 154 3.85 -5.63 -12.83
N ILE A 155 3.33 -6.75 -12.31
CA ILE A 155 4.17 -7.90 -11.93
C ILE A 155 4.10 -8.88 -13.10
N PRO A 156 5.19 -9.03 -13.88
CA PRO A 156 5.25 -10.04 -14.94
C PRO A 156 4.92 -11.41 -14.36
N ALA A 157 4.08 -12.19 -15.04
CA ALA A 157 3.73 -13.56 -14.62
C ALA A 157 4.95 -14.49 -14.48
N ASN A 158 6.11 -14.09 -15.03
CA ASN A 158 7.39 -14.78 -14.96
C ASN A 158 8.34 -14.25 -13.86
N ALA A 159 7.92 -13.32 -13.01
CA ALA A 159 8.72 -12.87 -11.88
C ALA A 159 8.96 -14.05 -10.94
N ASN A 160 10.21 -14.54 -10.86
CA ASN A 160 10.56 -15.67 -10.01
C ASN A 160 10.62 -15.24 -8.53
N ILE A 161 9.45 -15.18 -7.88
CA ILE A 161 9.31 -14.78 -6.47
C ILE A 161 10.02 -15.79 -5.53
N SER A 162 10.20 -17.05 -5.96
CA SER A 162 10.87 -18.08 -5.16
C SER A 162 12.36 -17.80 -4.91
N GLY A 163 13.04 -17.15 -5.86
CA GLY A 163 14.46 -16.80 -5.75
C GLY A 163 14.72 -15.51 -4.96
N SER A 164 13.84 -14.51 -5.10
CA SER A 164 13.96 -13.22 -4.40
C SER A 164 13.73 -13.36 -2.90
N GLY A 165 12.89 -14.30 -2.46
CA GLY A 165 12.67 -14.58 -1.03
C GLY A 165 13.92 -15.05 -0.28
N LYS A 166 14.80 -15.85 -0.89
CA LYS A 166 16.08 -16.27 -0.29
C LYS A 166 17.12 -15.15 -0.30
N ALA A 167 17.32 -14.49 -1.44
CA ALA A 167 18.30 -13.41 -1.56
C ALA A 167 17.96 -12.21 -0.65
N LEU A 168 16.67 -11.90 -0.49
CA LEU A 168 16.21 -10.84 0.40
C LEU A 168 16.19 -11.27 1.87
N ALA A 169 15.89 -12.54 2.19
CA ALA A 169 16.08 -13.06 3.54
C ALA A 169 17.54 -12.95 3.99
N TYR A 170 18.51 -13.17 3.09
CA TYR A 170 19.92 -12.90 3.34
C TYR A 170 20.23 -11.40 3.50
N ALA A 171 19.67 -10.52 2.66
CA ALA A 171 19.89 -9.07 2.77
C ALA A 171 19.33 -8.50 4.09
N ILE A 172 18.18 -9.00 4.55
CA ILE A 172 17.53 -8.58 5.79
C ILE A 172 18.20 -9.23 7.00
N ALA A 173 18.57 -10.51 6.93
CA ALA A 173 19.40 -11.12 7.97
C ALA A 173 20.71 -10.33 8.16
N ARG A 174 21.34 -9.86 7.07
CA ARG A 174 22.54 -9.02 7.14
C ARG A 174 22.29 -7.64 7.76
N GLN A 175 21.15 -7.01 7.47
CA GLN A 175 20.78 -5.72 8.07
C GLN A 175 20.43 -5.84 9.56
N GLU A 176 19.84 -6.96 9.98
CA GLU A 176 19.38 -7.23 11.35
C GLU A 176 20.44 -7.92 12.23
N SER A 177 21.47 -8.55 11.65
CA SER A 177 22.55 -9.24 12.39
C SER A 177 23.73 -8.33 12.77
N GLY A 178 23.76 -7.10 12.26
CA GLY A 178 24.86 -6.16 12.48
C GLY A 178 26.05 -6.43 11.55
N LEU A 179 26.30 -5.47 10.66
CA LEU A 179 27.66 -5.15 10.22
C LEU A 179 27.95 -3.72 10.66
N SER A 180 28.31 -3.58 11.93
CA SER A 180 29.45 -2.73 12.26
C SER A 180 30.67 -3.65 12.20
N THR A 181 31.59 -3.41 11.28
CA THR A 181 32.97 -3.91 11.38
C THR A 181 33.85 -3.13 10.39
N PRO A 182 35.14 -2.99 10.70
CA PRO A 182 35.77 -2.26 11.81
C PRO A 182 36.18 -0.84 11.42
#